data_AF-A0A932ZKM6-F1
#
_entry.id   AF-A0A932ZKM6-F1
#
_cell.length_a   1.000
_cell.length_b   1.000
_cell.length_c   1.000
_cell.angle_alpha   90.00
_cell.angle_beta   90.00
_cell.angle_gamma   90.00
#
_symmetry.space_group_name_H-M   'P 1'
#
loop_
_entity.id
_entity.type
_entity.pdbx_description
1 polymer ?
#
loop_
_entity_poly.entity_id
_entity_poly.type
_entity_poly.pdbx_seq_one_letter_code
_entity_poly.pdbx_strand_id
1 'polypeptide(L)' 'MRTSIDIPDSLLEEAQEVVGAKTKTQAIIMALTELIERRKSRRILELKGSLKEDYDYKSLRRKR' A
#
# COMPACT_ATOMS: atom_id res chain seq x y z
N MET A 1 3.01 18.10 11.12
CA MET A 1 4.25 18.23 11.92
C MET A 1 5.40 18.52 10.97
N ARG A 2 6.31 19.43 11.31
CA ARG A 2 7.52 19.69 10.49
C ARG A 2 8.66 18.89 11.09
N THR A 3 9.29 18.04 10.29
CA THR A 3 10.40 17.18 10.70
C THR A 3 11.55 17.39 9.73
N SER A 4 12.77 17.54 10.24
CA SER A 4 13.97 17.53 9.41
C SER A 4 14.51 16.12 9.36
N ILE A 5 14.69 15.59 8.15
CA ILE A 5 15.22 14.24 7.91
C ILE A 5 16.26 14.40 6.83
N ASP A 6 17.42 13.77 7.02
CA ASP A 6 18.48 13.77 6.02
C ASP A 6 18.21 12.67 5.00
N ILE A 7 18.05 13.03 3.74
CA ILE A 7 17.69 12.14 2.63
C ILE A 7 18.58 12.49 1.45
N PRO A 8 19.20 11.50 0.77
CA PRO A 8 20.00 11.77 -0.43
C PRO A 8 19.18 12.52 -1.49
N ASP A 9 19.69 13.64 -1.98
CA ASP A 9 18.96 14.47 -2.94
C ASP A 9 18.66 13.72 -4.24
N SER A 10 19.59 12.89 -4.72
CA SER A 10 19.41 12.09 -5.94
C SER A 10 18.22 11.13 -5.83
N LEU A 11 18.00 10.54 -4.66
CA LEU A 11 16.86 9.64 -4.41
C LEU A 11 15.54 10.40 -4.44
N LEU A 12 15.55 11.63 -3.93
CA LEU A 12 14.36 12.45 -3.82
C LEU A 12 13.97 13.06 -5.17
N GLU A 13 14.95 13.43 -5.99
CA GLU A 13 14.77 13.85 -7.37
C GLU A 13 14.18 12.71 -8.22
N GLU A 14 14.78 11.52 -8.15
CA GLU A 14 14.24 10.34 -8.84
C GLU A 14 12.81 10.03 -8.40
N ALA A 15 12.54 10.07 -7.09
CA ALA A 15 11.19 9.88 -6.57
C ALA A 15 10.22 10.93 -7.10
N GLN A 16 10.63 12.21 -7.19
CA GLN A 16 9.80 13.28 -7.74
C GLN A 16 9.49 13.06 -9.22
N GLU A 17 10.46 12.65 -10.03
CA GLU A 17 10.28 12.36 -11.45
C GLU A 17 9.34 11.18 -11.67
N VAL A 18 9.57 10.07 -10.97
CA VAL A 18 8.79 8.84 -11.10
C VAL A 18 7.32 9.05 -10.72
N VAL A 19 7.05 9.82 -9.66
CA VAL A 19 5.68 10.08 -9.19
C VAL A 19 5.06 11.36 -9.74
N GLY A 20 5.80 12.14 -10.54
CA GLY A 20 5.35 13.43 -11.09
C GLY A 20 5.06 14.49 -10.02
N ALA A 21 5.78 14.47 -8.90
CA ALA A 21 5.55 15.37 -7.77
C ALA A 21 6.29 16.71 -7.94
N LYS A 22 5.56 17.81 -7.72
CA LYS A 22 6.10 19.18 -7.83
C LYS A 22 7.02 19.55 -6.67
N THR A 23 6.92 18.85 -5.54
CA THR A 23 7.71 19.14 -4.34
C THR A 23 8.25 17.86 -3.71
N LYS A 24 9.42 17.98 -3.09
CA LYS A 24 10.06 16.96 -2.25
C LYS A 24 9.07 16.36 -1.23
N THR A 25 8.31 17.22 -0.54
CA THR A 25 7.31 16.80 0.45
C THR A 25 6.18 15.97 -0.19
N GLN A 26 5.70 16.39 -1.37
CA GLN A 26 4.65 15.66 -2.07
C GLN A 26 5.12 14.25 -2.48
N ALA A 27 6.36 14.12 -2.99
CA ALA A 27 6.94 12.82 -3.31
C ALA A 27 7.00 11.90 -2.09
N ILE A 28 7.43 12.43 -0.93
CA ILE A 28 7.49 11.66 0.33
C ILE A 28 6.09 11.19 0.75
N ILE A 29 5.09 12.08 0.72
CA ILE A 29 3.71 11.74 1.10
C ILE A 29 3.15 10.64 0.18
N MET A 30 3.37 10.76 -1.13
CA MET A 30 2.93 9.77 -2.12
C MET A 30 3.61 8.42 -1.88
N ALA A 31 4.94 8.41 -1.70
CA ALA A 31 5.69 7.19 -1.45
C ALA A 31 5.24 6.45 -0.18
N LEU A 32 5.01 7.18 0.92
CA LEU A 32 4.52 6.61 2.17
C LEU A 32 3.09 6.07 2.03
N THR A 33 2.21 6.80 1.34
CA THR A 33 0.83 6.38 1.10
C THR A 33 0.80 5.08 0.30
N GLU A 34 1.54 5.02 -0.80
CA GLU A 34 1.68 3.82 -1.64
C GLU A 34 2.24 2.63 -0.85
N LEU A 35 3.25 2.84 0.00
CA LEU A 35 3.83 1.79 0.85
C LEU A 35 2.80 1.22 1.82
N ILE A 36 2.01 2.09 2.47
CA ILE A 36 0.97 1.69 3.42
C ILE A 36 -0.10 0.87 2.70
N GLU A 37 -0.62 1.36 1.58
CA GLU A 37 -1.67 0.68 0.81
C GLU A 37 -1.16 -0.66 0.28
N ARG A 38 0.05 -0.73 -0.28
CA ARG A 38 0.68 -2.00 -0.70
C ARG A 38 0.80 -3.01 0.45
N ARG A 39 1.10 -2.56 1.67
CA ARG A 39 1.17 -3.46 2.84
C ARG A 39 -0.21 -3.92 3.30
N LYS A 40 -1.21 -3.04 3.31
CA LYS A 40 -2.60 -3.41 3.63
C LYS A 40 -3.15 -4.43 2.63
N SER A 41 -2.94 -4.20 1.33
CA SER A 41 -3.38 -5.13 0.28
C SER A 41 -2.70 -6.49 0.37
N ARG A 42 -1.38 -6.53 0.66
CA ARG A 42 -0.68 -7.80 0.91
C ARG A 42 -1.27 -8.55 2.11
N ARG A 43 -1.61 -7.84 3.20
CA ARG A 43 -2.25 -8.47 4.36
C ARG A 43 -3.63 -9.06 4.03
N ILE A 44 -4.39 -8.44 3.13
CA ILE A 44 -5.65 -9.01 2.64
C ILE A 44 -5.39 -10.30 1.83
N LEU A 45 -4.33 -10.34 1.01
CA LEU A 45 -3.93 -11.54 0.26
C LEU A 45 -3.46 -12.68 1.18
N GLU A 46 -2.68 -12.36 2.22
CA GLU A 46 -2.28 -13.31 3.27
C GLU A 46 -3.49 -13.85 4.02
N LEU A 47 -4.47 -13.01 4.34
CA LEU A 47 -5.72 -13.44 4.98
C LEU A 47 -6.57 -14.32 4.05
N LYS A 48 -6.55 -14.09 2.73
CA LYS A 48 -7.19 -14.96 1.74
C LYS A 48 -6.61 -16.39 1.75
N GLY A 49 -5.30 -16.53 1.95
CA GLY A 49 -4.64 -17.84 2.13
C GLY A 49 -4.96 -18.51 3.48
N SER A 50 -5.43 -17.73 4.46
CA SER A 50 -5.88 -18.23 5.77
C SER A 50 -7.39 -18.54 5.83
N LEU A 51 -8.13 -18.31 4.73
CA LEU A 51 -9.53 -18.68 4.64
C LEU A 51 -9.58 -20.22 4.61
N LYS A 52 -9.74 -20.82 5.79
CA LYS A 52 -9.94 -22.26 5.99
C LYS A 52 -10.78 -22.84 4.86
N GLU A 53 -10.27 -23.90 4.25
CA GLU A 53 -10.90 -24.67 3.16
C GLU A 53 -12.28 -25.26 3.54
N ASP A 54 -12.72 -25.09 4.78
CA ASP A 54 -14.03 -25.51 5.31
C ASP A 54 -15.19 -24.54 5.00
N TYR A 55 -14.99 -23.50 4.19
CA TYR A 55 -16.08 -22.62 3.80
C TYR A 55 -16.86 -23.20 2.61
N ASP A 56 -17.82 -24.11 2.88
CA ASP A 56 -18.77 -24.60 1.87
C ASP A 56 -19.77 -23.52 1.46
N TYR A 57 -19.34 -22.66 0.54
CA TYR A 57 -20.15 -21.61 -0.08
C TYR A 57 -21.39 -22.15 -0.84
N LYS A 58 -21.47 -23.46 -1.13
CA LYS A 58 -22.65 -24.06 -1.80
C LYS A 58 -23.81 -24.26 -0.84
N SER A 59 -23.57 -24.32 0.47
CA SER A 59 -24.62 -24.43 1.49
C SER A 59 -25.49 -23.17 1.58
N LEU A 60 -24.90 -21.98 1.36
CA LEU A 60 -25.58 -20.68 1.40
C LEU A 60 -26.50 -20.45 0.20
N ARG A 61 -26.18 -21.04 -0.96
CA ARG A 61 -26.97 -20.87 -2.18
C ARG A 61 -28.25 -21.73 -2.20
N ARG A 62 -28.36 -22.70 -1.28
CA ARG A 62 -29.51 -23.62 -1.15
C ARG A 62 -30.63 -23.10 -0.24
N LYS A 63 -30.45 -21.94 0.41
CA LYS A 63 -31.44 -21.28 1.28
C LYS A 63 -32.17 -20.09 0.62
N ARG A 64 -32.11 -19.97 -0.70
CA ARG A 64 -32.94 -19.02 -1.47
C ARG A 64 -34.04 -19.74 -2.21
#